data_AF-A0AAD4WA67-F1
#
_entry.id   AF-A0AAD4WA67-F1
#
_cell.length_a   1.000
_cell.length_b   1.000
_cell.length_c   1.000
_cell.angle_alpha   90.00
_cell.angle_beta   90.00
_cell.angle_gamma   90.00
#
_symmetry.space_group_name_H-M   'P 1'
#
loop_
_entity.id
_entity.type
_entity.pdbx_description
1 polymer ?
#
loop_
_entity_poly.entity_id
_entity_poly.type
_entity_poly.pdbx_seq_one_letter_code
_entity_poly.pdbx_strand_id
1 'polypeptide(L)'
;MYAASLLARYMHGPSNKHYGVAKRVLRYVKGTLDYGLHYMKGKKLVLVGFCDSDWGGSVDDSKSTSGYAFSFGSGVFSWASVKQNCVALSTAEAEYISAAEATTQAIWLRFVLEDFGELQADATPLQCDNTSAISVFKNPVFHQRTKYIDRRYHFIKDALQQGIVDLVYCPTKEQVADIFTKALPKDRFNYLIDKLGVVSAQSLKGSISV
;
A
#
# COMPACT_ATOMS: atom_id res chain seq x y z
N MET A 1 -0.67 -9.78 -3.84
CA MET A 1 -1.96 -9.84 -3.11
C MET A 1 -3.14 -9.41 -3.97
N TYR A 2 -3.10 -8.26 -4.66
CA TYR A 2 -4.21 -7.76 -5.51
C TYR A 2 -4.88 -8.81 -6.39
N ALA A 3 -4.12 -9.53 -7.22
CA ALA A 3 -4.68 -10.52 -8.14
C ALA A 3 -5.42 -11.67 -7.44
N ALA A 4 -4.94 -12.09 -6.26
CA ALA A 4 -5.62 -13.13 -5.47
C ALA A 4 -6.92 -12.58 -4.86
N SER A 5 -6.88 -11.37 -4.28
CA SER A 5 -8.07 -10.68 -3.76
C SER A 5 -9.12 -10.45 -4.84
N LEU A 6 -8.71 -10.10 -6.07
CA LEU A 6 -9.60 -9.95 -7.22
C LEU A 6 -10.26 -11.27 -7.60
N LEU A 7 -9.49 -12.35 -7.73
CA LEU A 7 -10.02 -13.68 -8.08
C LEU A 7 -11.01 -14.20 -7.03
N ALA A 8 -10.74 -13.96 -5.75
CA ALA A 8 -11.60 -14.38 -4.66
C ALA A 8 -13.02 -13.79 -4.76
N ARG A 9 -13.18 -12.59 -5.32
CA ARG A 9 -14.49 -11.94 -5.55
C ARG A 9 -15.41 -12.77 -6.44
N TYR A 10 -14.83 -13.55 -7.35
CA TYR A 10 -15.56 -14.36 -8.35
C TYR A 10 -15.56 -15.86 -8.05
N MET A 11 -15.15 -16.27 -6.84
CA MET A 11 -15.02 -17.69 -6.49
C MET A 11 -16.36 -18.45 -6.53
N HIS A 12 -17.47 -17.75 -6.30
CA HIS A 12 -18.82 -18.34 -6.36
C HIS A 12 -19.31 -18.62 -7.81
N GLY A 13 -18.71 -17.98 -8.81
CA GLY A 13 -19.12 -18.05 -10.21
C GLY A 13 -17.99 -17.63 -11.16
N PRO A 14 -16.90 -18.42 -11.26
CA PRO A 14 -15.75 -18.05 -12.09
C PRO A 14 -16.06 -18.20 -13.58
N SER A 15 -15.57 -17.27 -14.40
CA SER A 15 -15.63 -17.32 -15.86
C SER A 15 -14.33 -17.86 -16.45
N ASN A 16 -14.32 -18.15 -17.76
CA ASN A 16 -13.09 -18.51 -18.48
C ASN A 16 -12.01 -17.42 -18.40
N LYS A 17 -12.41 -16.14 -18.27
CA LYS A 17 -11.47 -15.04 -18.04
C LYS A 17 -10.79 -15.18 -16.67
N HIS A 18 -11.58 -15.44 -15.61
CA HIS A 18 -11.06 -15.65 -14.26
C HIS A 18 -10.11 -16.86 -14.20
N TYR A 19 -10.45 -17.96 -14.89
CA TYR A 19 -9.58 -19.13 -15.00
C TYR A 19 -8.25 -18.80 -15.70
N GLY A 20 -8.27 -17.99 -16.77
CA GLY A 20 -7.07 -17.49 -17.44
C GLY A 20 -6.16 -16.69 -16.49
N VAL A 21 -6.74 -15.78 -15.72
CA VAL A 21 -6.01 -14.98 -14.72
C VAL A 21 -5.44 -15.87 -13.61
N ALA A 22 -6.20 -16.84 -13.09
CA ALA A 22 -5.73 -17.78 -12.08
C ALA A 22 -4.53 -18.59 -12.57
N LYS A 23 -4.56 -19.10 -13.80
CA LYS A 23 -3.40 -19.77 -14.42
C LYS A 23 -2.19 -18.86 -14.53
N ARG A 24 -2.37 -17.58 -14.86
CA ARG A 24 -1.27 -16.60 -14.92
C ARG A 24 -0.64 -16.40 -13.53
N VAL A 25 -1.45 -16.29 -12.48
CA VAL A 25 -0.97 -16.19 -11.09
C VAL A 25 -0.19 -17.44 -10.69
N LEU A 26 -0.71 -18.65 -10.98
CA LEU A 26 -0.01 -19.90 -10.65
C LEU A 26 1.32 -20.05 -11.41
N ARG A 27 1.39 -19.63 -12.67
CA ARG A 27 2.65 -19.62 -13.44
C ARG A 27 3.66 -18.63 -12.87
N TYR A 28 3.20 -17.46 -12.43
CA TYR A 28 4.05 -16.50 -11.73
C TYR A 28 4.63 -17.13 -10.47
N VAL A 29 3.79 -17.68 -9.58
CA VAL A 29 4.23 -18.34 -8.34
C VAL A 29 5.24 -19.46 -8.63
N LYS A 30 4.96 -20.31 -9.62
CA LYS A 30 5.88 -21.37 -10.04
C LYS A 30 7.22 -20.83 -10.57
N GLY A 31 7.20 -19.70 -11.28
CA GLY A 31 8.38 -19.08 -11.86
C GLY A 31 9.21 -18.25 -10.87
N THR A 32 8.67 -17.96 -9.69
CA THR A 32 9.31 -17.12 -8.67
C THR A 32 9.45 -17.85 -7.33
N LEU A 33 9.59 -19.18 -7.33
CA LEU A 33 9.72 -19.98 -6.11
C LEU A 33 10.98 -19.65 -5.32
N ASP A 34 12.01 -19.17 -5.99
CA ASP A 34 13.28 -18.74 -5.42
C ASP A 34 13.30 -17.25 -5.06
N TYR A 35 12.20 -16.51 -5.20
CA TYR A 35 12.15 -15.09 -4.85
C TYR A 35 11.65 -14.90 -3.42
N GLY A 36 12.21 -13.91 -2.72
CA GLY A 36 11.82 -13.57 -1.35
C GLY A 36 12.17 -12.14 -0.98
N LEU A 37 11.63 -11.67 0.14
CA LEU A 37 11.97 -10.37 0.71
C LEU A 37 13.39 -10.42 1.30
N HIS A 38 14.25 -9.48 0.90
CA HIS A 38 15.60 -9.35 1.42
C HIS A 38 15.70 -8.16 2.36
N TYR A 39 16.04 -8.47 3.62
CA TYR A 39 16.30 -7.46 4.64
C TYR A 39 17.80 -7.26 4.81
N MET A 40 18.24 -6.01 4.71
CA MET A 40 19.65 -5.63 4.80
C MET A 40 19.94 -4.98 6.16
N LYS A 41 21.00 -5.42 6.82
CA LYS A 41 21.50 -4.78 8.05
C LYS A 41 22.21 -3.46 7.71
N GLY A 42 22.22 -2.53 8.67
CA GLY A 42 23.04 -1.31 8.60
C GLY A 42 22.37 -0.10 7.96
N LYS A 43 21.10 -0.23 7.56
CA LYS A 43 20.27 0.93 7.18
C LYS A 43 19.63 1.55 8.43
N LYS A 44 19.39 2.86 8.39
CA LYS A 44 18.66 3.57 9.45
C LYS A 44 17.26 2.97 9.58
N LEU A 45 16.88 2.60 10.79
CA LEU A 45 15.58 2.05 11.11
C LEU A 45 14.53 3.17 11.15
N VAL A 46 13.92 3.42 10.00
CA VAL A 46 12.81 4.38 9.85
C VAL A 46 11.64 3.64 9.23
N LEU A 47 10.49 3.75 9.88
CA LEU A 47 9.21 3.30 9.36
C LEU A 47 8.74 4.30 8.30
N VAL A 48 8.54 3.79 7.09
CA VAL A 48 8.00 4.56 5.96
C VAL A 48 6.85 3.77 5.35
N GLY A 49 5.72 4.44 5.15
CA GLY A 49 4.53 3.87 4.52
C GLY A 49 4.26 4.47 3.15
N PHE A 50 3.56 3.71 2.32
CA PHE A 50 2.99 4.11 1.04
C PHE A 50 1.49 3.80 1.09
N CYS A 51 0.67 4.67 0.52
CA CYS A 51 -0.76 4.44 0.34
C CYS A 51 -1.20 4.87 -1.06
N ASP A 52 -2.06 4.07 -1.67
CA ASP A 52 -2.66 4.33 -2.98
C ASP A 52 -4.07 3.71 -3.02
N SER A 53 -4.91 4.20 -3.93
CA SER A 53 -6.18 3.56 -4.27
C SER A 53 -6.33 3.41 -5.78
N ASP A 54 -7.03 2.37 -6.22
CA ASP A 54 -7.66 2.44 -7.54
C ASP A 54 -8.91 3.33 -7.47
N TRP A 55 -9.33 3.92 -8.59
CA TRP A 55 -10.62 4.60 -8.67
C TRP A 55 -11.56 3.82 -9.56
N GLY A 56 -12.74 3.46 -9.03
CA GLY A 56 -13.74 2.68 -9.77
C GLY A 56 -13.26 1.29 -10.19
N GLY A 57 -12.30 0.68 -9.46
CA GLY A 57 -11.61 -0.52 -9.90
C GLY A 57 -12.47 -1.79 -10.03
N SER A 58 -13.71 -1.76 -9.53
CA SER A 58 -14.68 -2.85 -9.66
C SER A 58 -15.82 -2.44 -10.59
N VAL A 59 -15.94 -3.08 -11.74
CA VAL A 59 -17.03 -2.82 -12.70
C VAL A 59 -18.41 -3.20 -12.12
N ASP A 60 -18.44 -4.16 -11.20
CA ASP A 60 -19.68 -4.75 -10.70
C ASP A 60 -20.36 -3.91 -9.59
N ASP A 61 -19.56 -3.22 -8.77
CA ASP A 61 -20.08 -2.43 -7.64
C ASP A 61 -19.43 -1.05 -7.48
N SER A 62 -18.60 -0.63 -8.44
CA SER A 62 -17.89 0.65 -8.47
C SER A 62 -17.00 0.93 -7.25
N LYS A 63 -16.74 -0.07 -6.42
CA LYS A 63 -15.91 0.09 -5.22
C LYS A 63 -14.42 0.02 -5.57
N SER A 64 -13.69 0.94 -4.98
CA SER A 64 -12.24 1.02 -5.10
C SER A 64 -11.52 -0.07 -4.30
N THR A 65 -10.25 -0.29 -4.61
CA THR A 65 -9.30 -1.11 -3.85
C THR A 65 -8.23 -0.19 -3.28
N SER A 66 -8.14 -0.13 -1.95
CA SER A 66 -7.04 0.50 -1.23
C SER A 66 -5.83 -0.42 -1.16
N GLY A 67 -4.64 0.14 -1.17
CA GLY A 67 -3.40 -0.57 -0.97
C GLY A 67 -2.44 0.24 -0.11
N TYR A 68 -1.69 -0.45 0.73
CA TYR A 68 -0.58 0.16 1.46
C TYR A 68 0.61 -0.79 1.56
N ALA A 69 1.78 -0.20 1.80
CA ALA A 69 3.03 -0.93 2.02
C ALA A 69 3.90 -0.17 3.02
N PHE A 70 4.44 -0.88 4.01
CA PHE A 70 5.33 -0.35 5.03
C PHE A 70 6.68 -1.05 4.97
N SER A 71 7.72 -0.23 4.98
CA SER A 71 9.12 -0.65 5.07
C SER A 71 9.72 -0.16 6.38
N PHE A 72 10.71 -0.90 6.86
CA PHE A 72 11.48 -0.55 8.04
C PHE A 72 12.97 -0.75 7.75
N GLY A 73 13.65 0.35 7.42
CA GLY A 73 15.06 0.37 7.03
C GLY A 73 15.41 -0.23 5.67
N SER A 74 14.82 -1.39 5.29
CA SER A 74 15.09 -2.06 4.01
C SER A 74 13.82 -2.49 3.28
N GLY A 75 13.57 -3.79 3.11
CA GLY A 75 12.40 -4.31 2.41
C GLY A 75 11.08 -4.01 3.14
N VAL A 76 9.96 -4.22 2.45
CA VAL A 76 8.65 -4.13 3.09
C VAL A 76 8.43 -5.28 4.06
N PHE A 77 7.63 -5.04 5.10
CA PHE A 77 7.30 -6.06 6.09
C PHE A 77 5.80 -6.08 6.46
N SER A 78 5.06 -5.03 6.15
CA SER A 78 3.60 -4.99 6.25
C SER A 78 3.00 -4.39 5.00
N TRP A 79 1.95 -5.01 4.45
CA TRP A 79 1.27 -4.54 3.25
C TRP A 79 -0.14 -5.10 3.19
N ALA A 80 -1.04 -4.42 2.46
CA ALA A 80 -2.39 -4.90 2.24
C ALA A 80 -2.96 -4.47 0.89
N SER A 81 -3.98 -5.20 0.45
CA SER A 81 -4.82 -4.90 -0.71
C SER A 81 -6.26 -5.16 -0.31
N VAL A 82 -7.02 -4.10 -0.08
CA VAL A 82 -8.33 -4.14 0.58
C VAL A 82 -9.38 -3.51 -0.31
N LYS A 83 -10.49 -4.22 -0.56
CA LYS A 83 -11.63 -3.62 -1.24
C LYS A 83 -12.33 -2.64 -0.29
N GLN A 84 -12.53 -1.40 -0.72
CA GLN A 84 -13.22 -0.40 0.08
C GLN A 84 -14.67 -0.82 0.33
N ASN A 85 -15.18 -0.53 1.52
CA ASN A 85 -16.54 -0.92 1.92
C ASN A 85 -17.63 -0.04 1.27
N CYS A 86 -17.30 1.21 0.94
CA CYS A 86 -18.17 2.19 0.29
C CYS A 86 -17.67 2.53 -1.12
N VAL A 87 -18.58 3.04 -1.95
CA VAL A 87 -18.25 3.59 -3.27
C VAL A 87 -17.74 5.01 -3.07
N ALA A 88 -16.51 5.28 -3.51
CA ALA A 88 -15.94 6.63 -3.49
C ALA A 88 -16.54 7.45 -4.65
N LEU A 89 -16.93 8.69 -4.38
CA LEU A 89 -17.51 9.59 -5.36
C LEU A 89 -16.45 10.35 -6.18
N SER A 90 -15.19 10.27 -5.77
CA SER A 90 -14.05 10.86 -6.49
C SER A 90 -12.77 10.06 -6.24
N THR A 91 -11.75 10.29 -7.08
CA THR A 91 -10.40 9.78 -6.87
C THR A 91 -9.82 10.25 -5.52
N ALA A 92 -10.02 11.52 -5.18
CA ALA A 92 -9.58 12.08 -3.91
C ALA A 92 -10.23 11.38 -2.71
N GLU A 93 -11.52 11.02 -2.81
CA GLU A 93 -12.20 10.28 -1.75
C GLU A 93 -11.67 8.85 -1.59
N ALA A 94 -11.39 8.15 -2.70
CA ALA A 94 -10.79 6.82 -2.65
C ALA A 94 -9.40 6.87 -1.97
N GLU A 95 -8.61 7.90 -2.30
CA GLU A 95 -7.31 8.16 -1.67
C GLU A 95 -7.44 8.47 -0.17
N TYR A 96 -8.49 9.20 0.25
CA TYR A 96 -8.73 9.43 1.68
C TYR A 96 -8.98 8.15 2.45
N ILE A 97 -9.74 7.23 1.87
CA ILE A 97 -10.03 5.95 2.50
C ILE A 97 -8.73 5.13 2.62
N SER A 98 -7.90 5.11 1.57
CA SER A 98 -6.60 4.42 1.59
C SER A 98 -5.63 5.03 2.61
N ALA A 99 -5.52 6.37 2.65
CA ALA A 99 -4.69 7.07 3.63
C ALA A 99 -5.15 6.82 5.07
N ALA A 100 -6.45 6.66 5.32
CA ALA A 100 -6.97 6.33 6.66
C ALA A 100 -6.56 4.92 7.09
N GLU A 101 -6.63 3.95 6.18
CA GLU A 101 -6.20 2.57 6.42
C GLU A 101 -4.70 2.52 6.69
N ALA A 102 -3.90 3.22 5.88
CA ALA A 102 -2.45 3.31 6.08
C ALA A 102 -2.10 4.02 7.40
N THR A 103 -2.80 5.11 7.76
CA THR A 103 -2.59 5.82 9.05
C THR A 103 -2.88 4.90 10.24
N THR A 104 -3.97 4.13 10.17
CA THR A 104 -4.31 3.14 11.20
C THR A 104 -3.20 2.09 11.33
N GLN A 105 -2.70 1.57 10.21
CA GLN A 105 -1.60 0.62 10.20
C GLN A 105 -0.31 1.23 10.74
N ALA A 106 0.01 2.48 10.41
CA ALA A 106 1.18 3.19 10.90
C ALA A 106 1.15 3.34 12.42
N ILE A 107 0.00 3.73 13.00
CA ILE A 107 -0.18 3.83 14.45
C ILE A 107 0.07 2.47 15.11
N TRP A 108 -0.54 1.40 14.59
CA TRP A 108 -0.35 0.06 15.14
C TRP A 108 1.10 -0.41 15.02
N LEU A 109 1.75 -0.17 13.88
CA LEU A 109 3.16 -0.52 13.69
C LEU A 109 4.09 0.26 14.63
N ARG A 110 3.83 1.55 14.87
CA ARG A 110 4.61 2.34 15.84
C ARG A 110 4.48 1.77 17.24
N PHE A 111 3.27 1.41 17.66
CA PHE A 111 3.02 0.76 18.94
C PHE A 111 3.80 -0.56 19.08
N VAL A 112 3.75 -1.43 18.07
CA VAL A 112 4.49 -2.70 18.07
C VAL A 112 6.01 -2.48 18.06
N LEU A 113 6.52 -1.51 17.29
CA LEU A 113 7.95 -1.21 17.22
C LEU A 113 8.47 -0.60 18.53
N GLU A 114 7.67 0.20 19.21
CA GLU A 114 7.98 0.74 20.54
C GLU A 114 8.17 -0.39 21.57
N ASP A 115 7.29 -1.40 21.56
CA ASP A 115 7.43 -2.60 22.40
C ASP A 115 8.74 -3.38 22.12
N PHE A 116 9.27 -3.30 20.89
CA PHE A 116 10.56 -3.87 20.51
C PHE A 116 11.76 -2.95 20.80
N GLY A 117 11.55 -1.78 21.39
CA GLY A 117 12.58 -0.80 21.70
C GLY A 117 12.98 0.10 20.53
N GLU A 118 12.25 0.04 19.42
CA GLU A 118 12.50 0.82 18.19
C GLU A 118 11.53 2.01 18.09
N LEU A 119 11.62 2.91 19.07
CA LEU A 119 10.80 4.12 19.09
C LEU A 119 11.19 5.09 17.96
N GLN A 120 10.24 5.41 17.09
CA GLN A 120 10.41 6.47 16.10
C GLN A 120 9.89 7.79 16.65
N ALA A 121 10.78 8.69 17.12
CA ALA A 121 10.37 9.99 17.63
C ALA A 121 9.68 10.87 16.57
N ASP A 122 10.19 10.84 15.33
CA ASP A 122 9.64 11.62 14.22
C ASP A 122 8.37 11.00 13.64
N ALA A 123 7.56 11.84 12.99
CA ALA A 123 6.37 11.42 12.25
C ALA A 123 6.71 10.36 11.20
N THR A 124 5.88 9.32 11.09
CA THR A 124 6.01 8.31 10.03
C THR A 124 5.63 8.90 8.68
N PRO A 125 6.55 8.98 7.69
CA PRO A 125 6.21 9.47 6.37
C PRO A 125 5.25 8.49 5.67
N LEU A 126 4.10 8.99 5.25
CA LEU A 126 3.13 8.29 4.41
C LEU A 126 3.16 8.91 3.02
N GLN A 127 3.71 8.15 2.07
CA GLN A 127 3.89 8.53 0.68
C GLN A 127 2.57 8.37 -0.09
N CYS A 128 2.04 9.49 -0.61
CA CYS A 128 0.80 9.56 -1.39
C CYS A 128 1.04 10.37 -2.66
N ASP A 129 0.47 9.95 -3.80
CA ASP A 129 0.68 10.61 -5.09
C ASP A 129 -0.43 11.60 -5.48
N ASN A 130 -1.50 11.68 -4.69
CA ASN A 130 -2.59 12.60 -4.91
C ASN A 130 -2.42 13.90 -4.11
N THR A 131 -1.89 14.94 -4.78
CA THR A 131 -1.71 16.28 -4.19
C THR A 131 -3.02 16.91 -3.74
N SER A 132 -4.15 16.61 -4.39
CA SER A 132 -5.46 17.10 -3.97
C SER A 132 -5.89 16.45 -2.66
N ALA A 133 -5.61 15.17 -2.47
CA ALA A 133 -5.87 14.51 -1.21
C ALA A 133 -4.99 15.10 -0.09
N ILE A 134 -3.68 15.25 -0.34
CA ILE A 134 -2.73 15.83 0.61
C ILE A 134 -3.16 17.26 1.01
N SER A 135 -3.54 18.09 0.03
CA SER A 135 -3.89 19.49 0.29
C SER A 135 -5.15 19.63 1.13
N VAL A 136 -6.12 18.73 0.99
CA VAL A 136 -7.33 18.74 1.81
C VAL A 136 -7.06 18.32 3.25
N PHE A 137 -6.17 17.35 3.48
CA PHE A 137 -5.76 17.02 4.85
C PHE A 137 -5.03 18.17 5.53
N LYS A 138 -4.24 18.93 4.77
CA LYS A 138 -3.47 20.07 5.28
C LYS A 138 -4.29 21.36 5.38
N ASN A 139 -5.38 21.52 4.62
CA ASN A 139 -6.17 22.76 4.57
C ASN A 139 -7.65 22.56 4.98
N PRO A 140 -8.18 23.33 5.94
CA PRO A 140 -9.56 23.18 6.44
C PRO A 140 -10.66 23.75 5.54
N VAL A 141 -10.32 24.40 4.42
CA VAL A 141 -11.25 25.27 3.67
C VAL A 141 -12.10 24.51 2.64
N PHE A 142 -11.78 23.24 2.35
CA PHE A 142 -12.47 22.49 1.29
C PHE A 142 -13.41 21.39 1.84
N HIS A 143 -14.72 21.63 1.65
CA HIS A 143 -15.76 20.70 1.16
C HIS A 143 -17.02 20.47 2.00
N GLN A 144 -18.14 20.41 1.25
CA GLN A 144 -19.44 19.83 1.59
C GLN A 144 -19.29 18.33 1.90
N ARG A 145 -19.90 17.91 3.00
CA ARG A 145 -19.52 16.68 3.72
C ARG A 145 -20.54 15.57 3.55
N THR A 146 -20.05 14.36 3.30
CA THR A 146 -20.75 13.13 3.63
C THR A 146 -20.18 12.55 4.93
N LYS A 147 -21.04 12.26 5.91
CA LYS A 147 -20.70 11.94 7.32
C LYS A 147 -19.63 10.85 7.52
N TYR A 148 -19.46 9.94 6.56
CA TYR A 148 -18.50 8.83 6.63
C TYR A 148 -17.07 9.24 6.22
N ILE A 149 -16.91 10.24 5.36
CA ILE A 149 -15.60 10.82 5.03
C ILE A 149 -15.12 11.68 6.21
N ASP A 150 -16.04 12.39 6.88
CA ASP A 150 -15.72 13.27 8.00
C ASP A 150 -14.95 12.59 9.12
N ARG A 151 -15.35 11.38 9.53
CA ARG A 151 -14.67 10.66 10.61
C ARG A 151 -13.23 10.28 10.23
N ARG A 152 -13.01 9.81 9.01
CA ARG A 152 -11.66 9.45 8.52
C ARG A 152 -10.80 10.70 8.35
N TYR A 153 -11.38 11.78 7.86
CA TYR A 153 -10.73 13.08 7.75
C TYR A 153 -10.24 13.57 9.11
N HIS A 154 -11.12 13.62 10.11
CA HIS A 154 -10.77 14.05 11.46
C HIS A 154 -9.70 13.15 12.07
N PHE A 155 -9.82 11.83 11.91
CA PHE A 155 -8.82 10.87 12.39
C PHE A 155 -7.41 11.11 11.80
N ILE A 156 -7.30 11.25 10.47
CA ILE A 156 -6.00 11.50 9.83
C ILE A 156 -5.45 12.86 10.25
N LYS A 157 -6.32 13.87 10.32
CA LYS A 157 -5.93 15.22 10.75
C LYS A 157 -5.38 15.24 12.17
N ASP A 158 -6.02 14.55 13.10
CA ASP A 158 -5.54 14.45 14.48
C ASP A 158 -4.18 13.76 14.52
N ALA A 159 -3.98 12.68 13.74
CA ALA A 159 -2.70 11.99 13.64
C ALA A 159 -1.57 12.87 13.05
N LEU A 160 -1.90 13.72 12.06
CA LEU A 160 -0.97 14.71 11.50
C LEU A 160 -0.62 15.80 12.52
N GLN A 161 -1.61 16.32 13.25
CA GLN A 161 -1.41 17.36 14.26
C GLN A 161 -0.60 16.86 15.47
N GLN A 162 -0.75 15.59 15.84
CA GLN A 162 0.04 14.95 16.88
C GLN A 162 1.44 14.55 16.42
N GLY A 163 1.77 14.71 15.14
CA GLY A 163 3.07 14.32 14.58
C GLY A 163 3.29 12.81 14.55
N ILE A 164 2.22 11.99 14.54
CA ILE A 164 2.32 10.53 14.46
C ILE A 164 2.69 10.11 13.03
N VAL A 165 2.07 10.75 12.04
CA VAL A 165 2.30 10.55 10.61
C VAL A 165 2.50 11.90 9.93
N ASP A 166 3.19 11.92 8.79
CA ASP A 166 3.19 13.06 7.86
C ASP A 166 2.85 12.56 6.46
N LEU A 167 1.95 13.27 5.78
CA LEU A 167 1.59 12.97 4.40
C LEU A 167 2.56 13.70 3.46
N VAL A 168 3.33 12.91 2.73
CA VAL A 168 4.38 13.37 1.83
C VAL A 168 4.00 13.03 0.39
N TYR A 169 4.19 14.00 -0.50
CA TYR A 169 3.96 13.77 -1.92
C TYR A 169 4.99 12.82 -2.49
N CYS A 170 4.52 11.78 -3.15
CA CYS A 170 5.31 10.81 -3.89
C CYS A 170 4.90 10.86 -5.37
N PRO A 171 5.83 11.00 -6.33
CA PRO A 171 5.47 10.88 -7.73
C PRO A 171 4.82 9.52 -8.00
N THR A 172 3.79 9.45 -8.84
CA THR A 172 3.12 8.17 -9.20
C THR A 172 4.13 7.12 -9.68
N LYS A 173 5.22 7.51 -10.35
CA LYS A 173 6.29 6.58 -10.77
C LYS A 173 7.06 5.95 -9.60
N GLU A 174 7.03 6.53 -8.41
CA GLU A 174 7.64 5.99 -7.19
C GLU A 174 6.58 5.40 -6.22
N GLN A 175 5.29 5.42 -6.58
CA GLN A 175 4.22 4.91 -5.75
C GLN A 175 4.28 3.37 -5.66
N VAL A 176 4.83 2.86 -4.56
CA VAL A 176 4.98 1.43 -4.31
C VAL A 176 3.64 0.74 -4.07
N ALA A 177 2.66 1.45 -3.52
CA ALA A 177 1.35 0.88 -3.21
C ALA A 177 0.51 0.51 -4.46
N ASP A 178 0.86 1.01 -5.65
CA ASP A 178 0.22 0.68 -6.94
C ASP A 178 0.10 -0.83 -7.19
N ILE A 179 1.09 -1.61 -6.75
CA ILE A 179 1.12 -3.07 -6.94
C ILE A 179 0.01 -3.79 -6.15
N PHE A 180 -0.57 -3.11 -5.16
CA PHE A 180 -1.65 -3.61 -4.32
C PHE A 180 -3.03 -3.14 -4.75
N THR A 181 -3.13 -2.22 -5.71
CA THR A 181 -4.40 -1.62 -6.15
C THR A 181 -4.72 -1.91 -7.61
N LYS A 182 -3.71 -2.11 -8.47
CA LYS A 182 -3.89 -2.13 -9.93
C LYS A 182 -3.25 -3.37 -10.57
N ALA A 183 -3.80 -3.78 -11.71
CA ALA A 183 -3.13 -4.72 -12.60
C ALA A 183 -2.07 -3.97 -13.43
N LEU A 184 -0.80 -4.32 -13.28
CA LEU A 184 0.31 -3.56 -13.88
C LEU A 184 0.92 -4.27 -15.10
N PRO A 185 1.45 -3.49 -16.08
CA PRO A 185 2.33 -4.03 -17.11
C PRO A 185 3.56 -4.70 -16.51
N LYS A 186 4.16 -5.65 -17.23
CA LYS A 186 5.28 -6.49 -16.74
C LYS A 186 6.44 -5.65 -16.18
N ASP A 187 6.89 -4.64 -16.92
CA ASP A 187 8.07 -3.85 -16.53
C ASP A 187 7.81 -3.02 -15.28
N ARG A 188 6.60 -2.43 -15.19
CA ARG A 188 6.15 -1.70 -14.01
C ARG A 188 6.01 -2.61 -12.80
N PHE A 189 5.45 -3.81 -12.98
CA PHE A 189 5.32 -4.80 -11.92
C PHE A 189 6.69 -5.22 -11.39
N ASN A 190 7.64 -5.55 -12.28
CA ASN A 190 8.99 -5.94 -11.90
C ASN A 190 9.73 -4.81 -11.15
N TYR A 191 9.58 -3.57 -11.60
CA TYR A 191 10.13 -2.40 -10.91
C TYR A 191 9.61 -2.28 -9.48
N LEU A 192 8.29 -2.43 -9.28
CA LEU A 192 7.70 -2.31 -7.94
C LEU A 192 8.05 -3.51 -7.04
N ILE A 193 8.16 -4.72 -7.59
CA ILE A 193 8.63 -5.90 -6.85
C ILE A 193 10.06 -5.68 -6.32
N ASP A 194 10.95 -5.11 -7.12
CA ASP A 194 12.31 -4.75 -6.69
C ASP A 194 12.27 -3.67 -5.57
N LYS A 195 11.43 -2.64 -5.72
CA LYS A 195 11.23 -1.61 -4.69
C LYS A 195 10.67 -2.15 -3.37
N LEU A 196 9.87 -3.20 -3.41
CA LEU A 196 9.40 -3.91 -2.21
C LEU A 196 10.56 -4.65 -1.49
N GLY A 197 11.70 -4.83 -2.15
CA GLY A 197 12.83 -5.61 -1.65
C GLY A 197 12.74 -7.10 -1.99
N VAL A 198 11.95 -7.47 -3.00
CA VAL A 198 11.83 -8.86 -3.45
C VAL A 198 12.94 -9.17 -4.46
N VAL A 199 13.79 -10.14 -4.14
CA VAL A 199 14.94 -10.55 -4.95
C VAL A 199 14.97 -12.06 -5.12
N SER A 200 15.64 -12.55 -6.16
CA SER A 200 15.95 -13.98 -6.28
C SER A 200 16.99 -14.38 -5.23
N ALA A 201 16.74 -15.46 -4.50
CA ALA A 201 17.69 -16.04 -3.55
C ALA A 201 18.99 -16.50 -4.24
N GLN A 202 18.96 -16.74 -5.56
CA GLN A 202 20.17 -17.08 -6.31
C GLN A 202 21.15 -15.90 -6.40
N SER A 203 20.66 -14.65 -6.41
CA SER A 203 21.53 -13.46 -6.45
C SER A 203 22.23 -13.18 -5.12
N LEU A 204 21.80 -13.84 -4.03
CA LEU A 204 22.40 -13.70 -2.69
C LEU A 204 23.56 -14.68 -2.43
N LYS A 205 23.85 -15.61 -3.35
CA LYS A 205 24.83 -16.70 -3.15
C LYS A 205 26.31 -16.29 -3.26
N GLY A 206 26.64 -15.00 -3.14
CA GLY A 206 27.99 -14.50 -3.42
C GLY A 206 28.51 -13.49 -2.41
N SER A 207 28.55 -13.79 -1.10
CA SER A 207 29.26 -12.96 -0.11
C SER A 207 29.56 -13.71 1.21
N ILE A 208 29.99 -14.97 1.16
CA ILE A 208 30.63 -15.61 2.33
C ILE A 208 32.03 -16.03 1.89
N SER A 209 32.98 -15.12 2.01
CA SER A 209 34.37 -15.50 2.26
C SER A 209 34.44 -15.95 3.72
N VAL A 210 34.40 -17.26 3.93
CA VAL A 210 34.78 -17.89 5.22
C VAL A 210 36.26 -17.64 5.46
#